data_AF-A0A271LIQ5-F1
#
_entry.id   AF-A0A271LIQ5-F1
#
_cell.length_a   1.000
_cell.length_b   1.000
_cell.length_c   1.000
_cell.angle_alpha   90.00
_cell.angle_beta   90.00
_cell.angle_gamma   90.00
#
_symmetry.space_group_name_H-M   'P 1'
#
loop_
_entity.id
_entity.type
_entity.pdbx_description
1 polymer ?
#
loop_
_entity_poly.entity_id
_entity_poly.type
_entity_poly.pdbx_seq_one_letter_code
_entity_poly.pdbx_strand_id
1 'polypeptide(L)'
;MGSLTVGLLGAAAGVLVALFGNVVVLPYVLRQQDQRLAANYRVPVFGWDKQVLGFVTRLAYRFLMPVFFGFLGAIAAIQIFGSAE
;
A
#
# COMPACT_ATOMS: atom_id res chain seq x y z
N MET A 1 24.86 15.01 0.32
CA MET A 1 24.35 13.79 -0.33
C MET A 1 23.32 14.28 -1.32
N GLY A 2 23.51 14.04 -2.63
CA GLY A 2 22.59 14.61 -3.61
C GLY A 2 21.15 14.16 -3.36
N SER A 3 20.19 15.07 -3.59
CA SER A 3 18.74 14.84 -3.48
C SER A 3 18.25 13.48 -4.04
N LEU A 4 18.91 12.98 -5.08
CA LEU A 4 18.62 11.70 -5.72
C LEU A 4 18.90 10.47 -4.83
N THR A 5 19.99 10.50 -4.05
CA THR A 5 20.32 9.44 -3.08
C THR A 5 19.35 9.45 -1.91
N VAL A 6 18.99 10.64 -1.42
CA VAL A 6 18.02 10.82 -0.33
C VAL A 6 16.63 10.31 -0.76
N GLY A 7 16.21 10.64 -1.99
CA GLY A 7 14.97 10.13 -2.57
C GLY A 7 14.93 8.61 -2.71
N LEU A 8 16.03 7.99 -3.17
CA LEU A 8 16.13 6.52 -3.27
C LEU A 8 16.04 5.83 -1.90
N LEU A 9 16.70 6.37 -0.87
CA LEU A 9 16.61 5.85 0.50
C LEU A 9 15.20 6.01 1.07
N GLY A 10 14.56 7.15 0.82
CA GLY A 10 13.15 7.38 1.15
C GLY A 10 12.23 6.38 0.46
N ALA A 11 12.44 6.12 -0.83
CA ALA A 11 11.68 5.11 -1.56
C ALA A 11 11.86 3.71 -0.98
N ALA A 12 13.10 3.32 -0.68
CA ALA A 12 13.38 2.03 -0.06
C ALA A 12 12.68 1.89 1.29
N ALA A 13 12.74 2.92 2.15
CA ALA A 13 12.03 2.95 3.43
C ALA A 13 10.50 2.84 3.24
N GLY A 14 9.94 3.57 2.27
CA GLY A 14 8.52 3.49 1.92
C GLY A 14 8.10 2.09 1.48
N VAL A 15 8.88 1.45 0.60
CA VAL A 15 8.63 0.07 0.16
C VAL A 15 8.68 -0.90 1.34
N LEU A 16 9.63 -0.74 2.27
CA LEU A 16 9.72 -1.58 3.46
C LEU A 16 8.46 -1.46 4.34
N VAL A 17 7.94 -0.24 4.53
CA VAL A 17 6.67 0.00 5.23
C VAL A 17 5.51 -0.68 4.51
N ALA A 18 5.47 -0.61 3.17
CA ALA A 18 4.43 -1.28 2.40
C ALA A 18 4.49 -2.80 2.49
N LEU A 19 5.69 -3.39 2.48
CA LEU A 19 5.90 -4.82 2.69
C LEU A 19 5.41 -5.24 4.08
N PHE A 20 5.68 -4.45 5.11
CA PHE A 20 5.13 -4.68 6.43
C PHE A 20 3.59 -4.64 6.43
N GLY A 21 2.99 -3.65 5.77
CA GLY A 21 1.55 -3.58 5.56
C GLY A 21 0.98 -4.82 4.84
N ASN A 22 1.68 -5.33 3.84
CA ASN A 22 1.29 -6.53 3.11
C ASN A 22 1.36 -7.81 3.97
N VAL A 23 2.28 -7.88 4.94
CA VAL A 23 2.39 -9.04 5.83
C VAL A 23 1.40 -8.96 7.01
N VAL A 24 1.21 -7.77 7.58
CA VAL A 24 0.46 -7.58 8.83
C VAL A 24 -0.96 -7.07 8.59
N VAL A 25 -1.12 -6.06 7.75
CA VAL A 25 -2.41 -5.37 7.56
C VAL A 25 -3.30 -6.14 6.58
N LEU A 26 -2.74 -6.68 5.49
CA LEU A 26 -3.50 -7.47 4.51
C LEU A 26 -4.29 -8.63 5.13
N PRO A 27 -3.73 -9.53 5.96
CA PRO A 27 -4.51 -10.62 6.54
C PRO A 27 -5.61 -10.11 7.47
N TYR A 28 -5.38 -8.99 8.16
CA TYR A 28 -6.40 -8.35 8.99
C TYR A 28 -7.56 -7.80 8.14
N VAL A 29 -7.25 -7.10 7.05
CA VAL A 29 -8.26 -6.54 6.12
C VAL A 29 -9.07 -7.66 5.46
N LEU A 30 -8.42 -8.73 5.01
CA LEU A 30 -9.12 -9.88 4.41
C LEU A 30 -10.02 -10.58 5.43
N ARG A 31 -9.57 -10.75 6.69
CA ARG A 31 -10.41 -11.28 7.77
C ARG A 31 -11.60 -10.38 8.06
N GLN A 32 -11.40 -9.07 8.09
CA GLN A 32 -12.47 -8.12 8.34
C GLN A 32 -13.49 -8.09 7.19
N GLN A 33 -13.01 -8.16 5.93
CA GLN A 33 -13.88 -8.36 4.77
C GLN A 33 -14.66 -9.67 4.89
N ASP A 34 -14.03 -10.74 5.39
CA ASP A 34 -14.70 -12.02 5.54
C ASP A 34 -15.80 -12.01 6.61
N GLN A 35 -15.52 -11.41 7.76
CA GLN A 35 -16.44 -11.36 8.89
C GLN A 35 -17.56 -10.33 8.74
N ARG A 36 -17.30 -9.19 8.10
CA ARG A 36 -18.26 -8.07 8.04
C ARG A 36 -19.07 -8.02 6.75
N LEU A 37 -18.64 -8.67 5.67
CA LEU A 37 -19.40 -8.71 4.43
C LEU A 37 -20.24 -9.99 4.37
N ALA A 38 -21.54 -9.80 4.15
CA ALA A 38 -22.47 -10.90 3.89
C ALA A 38 -22.00 -11.75 2.70
N ALA A 39 -22.34 -13.04 2.70
CA ALA A 39 -21.92 -13.97 1.65
C ALA A 39 -22.33 -13.51 0.23
N ASN A 40 -23.48 -12.82 0.12
CA ASN A 40 -24.01 -12.29 -1.13
C ASN A 40 -23.67 -10.80 -1.36
N TYR A 41 -22.69 -10.26 -0.62
CA TYR A 41 -22.30 -8.87 -0.79
C TYR A 41 -21.70 -8.63 -2.18
N ARG A 42 -22.25 -7.61 -2.84
CA ARG A 42 -21.74 -7.07 -4.10
C ARG A 42 -21.36 -5.61 -3.92
N VAL A 43 -20.19 -5.25 -4.45
CA VAL A 43 -19.72 -3.87 -4.43
C VAL A 43 -20.69 -3.00 -5.24
N PRO A 44 -21.26 -1.92 -4.69
CA PRO A 44 -22.33 -1.15 -5.34
C PRO A 44 -21.92 -0.47 -6.64
N VAL A 45 -20.64 -0.13 -6.81
CA VAL A 45 -20.12 0.59 -7.99
C VAL A 45 -19.78 -0.36 -9.15
N PHE A 46 -19.20 -1.52 -8.84
CA PHE A 46 -18.63 -2.43 -9.84
C PHE A 46 -19.35 -3.79 -9.93
N GLY A 47 -20.31 -4.06 -9.05
CA GLY A 47 -21.02 -5.34 -8.98
C GLY A 47 -20.14 -6.54 -8.58
N TRP A 48 -18.91 -6.30 -8.13
CA TRP A 48 -17.96 -7.37 -7.80
C TRP A 48 -18.41 -8.16 -6.56
N ASP A 49 -18.36 -9.48 -6.68
CA ASP A 49 -18.57 -10.38 -5.55
C ASP A 49 -17.39 -10.33 -4.57
N LYS A 50 -17.65 -10.74 -3.33
CA LYS A 50 -16.67 -10.78 -2.23
C LYS A 50 -15.33 -11.45 -2.60
N GLN A 51 -15.35 -12.49 -3.43
CA GLN A 51 -14.14 -13.20 -3.88
C GLN A 51 -13.27 -12.33 -4.80
N VAL A 52 -13.88 -11.57 -5.70
CA VAL A 52 -13.18 -10.63 -6.60
C VAL A 52 -12.61 -9.48 -5.79
N LEU A 53 -13.37 -8.95 -4.82
CA LEU A 53 -12.91 -7.89 -3.92
C LEU A 53 -11.66 -8.31 -3.13
N GLY A 54 -11.62 -9.54 -2.60
CA GLY A 54 -10.46 -10.05 -1.89
C GLY A 54 -9.23 -10.30 -2.79
N PHE A 55 -9.45 -10.64 -4.06
CA PHE A 55 -8.37 -10.74 -5.06
C PHE A 55 -7.78 -9.37 -5.40
N VAL A 56 -8.64 -8.39 -5.67
CA VAL A 56 -8.22 -7.01 -5.96
C VAL A 56 -7.51 -6.39 -4.76
N THR A 57 -8.02 -6.61 -3.54
CA THR A 57 -7.38 -6.14 -2.31
C THR A 57 -5.96 -6.72 -2.17
N ARG A 58 -5.77 -8.01 -2.46
CA ARG A 58 -4.43 -8.63 -2.47
C ARG A 58 -3.50 -8.01 -3.52
N LEU A 59 -3.99 -7.78 -4.73
CA LEU A 59 -3.21 -7.12 -5.77
C LEU A 59 -2.83 -5.68 -5.39
N ALA A 60 -3.76 -4.93 -4.81
CA ALA A 60 -3.51 -3.58 -4.35
C ALA A 60 -2.42 -3.55 -3.27
N TYR A 61 -2.50 -4.42 -2.26
CA TYR A 61 -1.48 -4.49 -1.21
C TYR A 61 -0.11 -4.98 -1.71
N ARG A 62 -0.08 -5.85 -2.73
CA ARG A 62 1.16 -6.44 -3.23
C ARG A 62 1.89 -5.56 -4.26
N PHE A 63 1.16 -4.80 -5.07
CA PHE A 63 1.74 -4.02 -6.18
C PHE A 63 1.49 -2.53 -6.04
N LEU A 64 0.27 -2.11 -5.73
CA LEU A 64 -0.10 -0.70 -5.72
C LEU A 64 0.45 0.01 -4.46
N MET A 65 0.34 -0.65 -3.31
CA MET A 65 0.78 -0.11 -2.02
C MET A 65 2.29 0.14 -1.95
N PRO A 66 3.17 -0.78 -2.39
CA PRO A 66 4.62 -0.55 -2.42
C PRO A 66 5.03 0.59 -3.35
N VAL A 67 4.37 0.71 -4.51
CA VAL A 67 4.62 1.81 -5.45
C VAL A 67 4.23 3.15 -4.81
N PHE A 68 3.03 3.23 -4.23
CA PHE A 68 2.55 4.44 -3.56
C PHE A 68 3.44 4.84 -2.38
N PHE A 69 3.73 3.92 -1.47
CA PHE A 69 4.54 4.22 -0.29
C PHE A 69 6.00 4.47 -0.63
N GLY A 70 6.56 3.81 -1.64
CA GLY A 70 7.88 4.15 -2.15
C GLY A 70 7.92 5.58 -2.68
N PHE A 71 6.91 5.99 -3.46
CA PHE A 71 6.83 7.37 -3.96
C PHE A 71 6.67 8.39 -2.82
N LEU A 72 5.78 8.12 -1.87
CA LEU A 72 5.57 8.96 -0.69
C LEU A 72 6.84 9.04 0.18
N GLY A 73 7.55 7.92 0.36
CA GLY A 73 8.80 7.86 1.10
C GLY A 73 9.90 8.68 0.43
N ALA A 74 10.01 8.62 -0.90
CA ALA A 74 10.96 9.44 -1.66
C ALA A 74 10.67 10.93 -1.52
N ILE A 75 9.41 11.34 -1.71
CA ILE A 75 8.99 12.74 -1.57
C ILE A 75 9.25 13.23 -0.15
N ALA A 76 8.81 12.46 0.86
CA ALA A 76 9.01 12.83 2.26
C ALA A 76 10.50 12.96 2.60
N ALA A 77 11.34 12.03 2.15
CA ALA A 77 12.78 12.10 2.40
C ALA A 77 13.42 13.32 1.74
N ILE A 78 13.07 13.62 0.48
CA ILE A 78 13.57 14.82 -0.21
C ILE A 78 13.09 16.10 0.49
N GLN A 79 11.84 16.16 0.93
CA GLN A 79 11.30 17.34 1.59
C GLN A 79 11.92 17.59 2.98
N ILE A 80 12.18 16.52 3.74
CA ILE A 80 12.74 16.62 5.10
C ILE A 80 14.26 16.81 5.06
N PHE A 81 14.97 16.07 4.21
CA PHE A 81 16.44 15.98 4.23
C PHE A 81 17.11 16.56 2.98
N GLY A 82 16.38 16.74 1.88
CA GLY A 82 16.89 17.36 0.64
C GLY A 82 16.89 18.90 0.67
N SER A 83 16.24 19.51 1.65
CA SER A 83 16.25 20.96 1.90
C SER A 83 17.57 21.47 2.53
N ALA A 84 18.54 20.58 2.74
CA ALA A 84 19.85 20.88 3.36
C ALA A 84 20.96 21.16 2.31
N GLU A 85 20.60 21.31 1.03
CA GLU A 85 21.49 21.83 -0.04
C GLU A 85 21.10 23.26 -0.42
#